data_AF-A0A6N9LB26-F1
#
_entry.id   AF-A0A6N9LB26-F1
#
_cell.length_a   1.000
_cell.length_b   1.000
_cell.length_c   1.000
_cell.angle_alpha   90.00
_cell.angle_beta   90.00
_cell.angle_gamma   90.00
#
_symmetry.space_group_name_H-M   'P 1'
#
loop_
_entity.id
_entity.type
_entity.pdbx_description
1 polymer ?
#
loop_
_entity_poly.entity_id
_entity_poly.type
_entity_poly.pdbx_seq_one_letter_code
_entity_poly.pdbx_strand_id
1 'polypeptide(L)'
;MAQERKKNRQQQTEAQRLAHRDAVIEHSDNKFVAELTKNMDAFIYTKDFYVALYKQLESGMTSIEAYESLGFDTKKLGKNCAQSAAKRARQKAKNGEFEPKAENYDGSIPIEEMPEMSLEEKVAYQEARIRYLEDYVEFQKKMPSILEEIYSSYSDKK
;
A
#
# COMPACT_ATOMS: atom_id res chain seq x y z
N MET A 1 19.10 47.05 -4.61
CA MET A 1 18.16 46.68 -5.71
C MET A 1 18.17 45.19 -6.08
N ALA A 2 19.18 44.63 -6.79
CA ALA A 2 19.12 43.23 -7.26
C ALA A 2 19.31 42.17 -6.14
N GLN A 3 20.18 42.44 -5.16
CA GLN A 3 20.41 41.56 -4.02
C GLN A 3 19.24 41.57 -3.02
N GLU A 4 18.63 42.72 -2.76
CA GLU A 4 17.43 42.83 -1.91
C GLU A 4 16.22 42.09 -2.50
N ARG A 5 16.01 42.18 -3.82
CA ARG A 5 14.94 41.42 -4.50
C ARG A 5 15.13 39.91 -4.38
N LYS A 6 16.37 39.42 -4.45
CA LYS A 6 16.68 37.99 -4.24
C LYS A 6 16.42 37.56 -2.79
N LYS A 7 16.85 38.35 -1.81
CA LYS A 7 16.65 38.08 -0.38
C LYS A 7 15.16 38.06 -0.01
N ASN A 8 14.38 39.03 -0.50
CA ASN A 8 12.94 39.08 -0.25
C ASN A 8 12.21 37.88 -0.88
N ARG A 9 12.60 37.46 -2.08
CA ARG A 9 12.02 36.28 -2.75
C ARG A 9 12.32 35.00 -1.98
N GLN A 10 13.54 34.84 -1.48
CA GLN A 10 13.92 33.69 -0.64
C GLN A 10 13.11 33.62 0.65
N GLN A 11 13.01 34.73 1.39
CA GLN A 11 12.21 34.81 2.62
C GLN A 11 10.73 34.50 2.38
N GLN A 12 10.16 34.98 1.27
CA GLN A 12 8.78 34.69 0.90
C GLN A 12 8.57 33.20 0.56
N THR A 13 9.58 32.54 0.00
CA THR A 13 9.56 31.10 -0.30
C THR A 13 9.68 30.26 0.98
N GLU A 14 10.48 30.70 1.95
CA GLU A 14 10.62 30.04 3.25
C GLU A 14 9.35 30.15 4.09
N ALA A 15 8.72 31.33 4.12
CA ALA A 15 7.44 31.53 4.80
C ALA A 15 6.33 30.65 4.21
N GLN A 16 6.28 30.51 2.87
CA GLN A 16 5.35 29.59 2.20
C GLN A 16 5.62 28.13 2.55
N ARG A 17 6.90 27.72 2.63
CA ARG A 17 7.28 26.36 3.06
C ARG A 17 6.89 26.09 4.50
N LEU A 18 7.08 27.04 5.41
CA LEU A 18 6.69 26.90 6.81
C LEU A 18 5.17 26.74 6.93
N ALA A 19 4.40 27.60 6.28
CA ALA A 19 2.94 27.50 6.27
C ALA A 19 2.44 26.16 5.67
N HIS A 20 3.12 25.66 4.63
CA HIS A 20 2.81 24.34 4.09
C HIS A 20 3.10 23.20 5.08
N ARG A 21 4.20 23.27 5.82
CA ARG A 21 4.53 22.30 6.87
C ARG A 21 3.49 22.31 7.99
N ASP A 22 3.06 23.48 8.43
CA ASP A 22 2.02 23.60 9.47
C ASP A 22 0.71 22.95 8.99
N ALA A 23 0.33 23.17 7.73
CA ALA A 23 -0.83 22.52 7.13
C ALA A 23 -0.67 20.99 7.02
N VAL A 24 0.56 20.51 6.75
CA VAL A 24 0.86 19.07 6.72
C VAL A 24 0.72 18.46 8.11
N ILE A 25 1.26 19.11 9.14
CA ILE A 25 1.15 18.65 10.52
C ILE A 25 -0.33 18.66 10.98
N GLU A 26 -1.12 19.66 10.62
CA GLU A 26 -2.55 19.72 10.98
C GLU A 26 -3.34 18.49 10.48
N HIS A 27 -2.94 17.91 9.35
CA HIS A 27 -3.62 16.74 8.77
C HIS A 27 -2.88 15.42 9.06
N SER A 28 -1.86 15.40 9.92
CA SER A 28 -1.10 14.18 10.22
C SER A 28 -1.93 13.10 10.88
N ASP A 29 -2.97 13.50 11.62
CA ASP A 29 -3.86 12.59 12.36
C ASP A 29 -4.93 11.95 11.46
N ASN A 30 -4.94 12.25 10.16
CA ASN A 30 -5.84 11.59 9.22
C ASN A 30 -5.47 10.11 9.10
N LYS A 31 -6.47 9.21 9.24
CA LYS A 31 -6.32 7.74 9.13
C LYS A 31 -5.61 7.24 7.85
N PHE A 32 -5.57 8.07 6.82
CA PHE A 32 -4.94 7.79 5.54
C PHE A 32 -3.45 8.19 5.46
N VAL A 33 -2.92 8.80 6.52
CA VAL A 33 -1.50 9.14 6.68
C VAL A 33 -0.83 8.03 7.49
N ALA A 34 0.21 7.43 6.93
CA ALA A 34 1.03 6.42 7.62
C ALA A 34 2.12 7.10 8.46
N GLU A 35 2.82 8.05 7.85
CA GLU A 35 3.88 8.82 8.49
C GLU A 35 4.10 10.15 7.74
N LEU A 36 4.86 11.06 8.33
CA LEU A 36 5.34 12.27 7.66
C LEU A 36 6.78 12.05 7.16
N THR A 37 7.18 12.77 6.12
CA THR A 37 8.59 12.81 5.71
C THR A 37 9.48 13.33 6.84
N LYS A 38 10.78 13.02 6.81
CA LYS A 38 11.76 13.52 7.79
C LYS A 38 11.75 15.04 7.97
N ASN A 39 11.37 15.76 6.90
CA ASN A 39 11.28 17.22 6.87
C ASN A 39 9.90 17.77 7.27
N MET A 40 8.95 16.90 7.61
CA MET A 40 7.56 17.20 7.97
C MET A 40 6.82 18.05 6.92
N ASP A 41 7.21 17.92 5.65
CA ASP A 41 6.73 18.73 4.53
C ASP A 41 5.87 17.95 3.54
N ALA A 42 5.72 16.64 3.73
CA ALA A 42 4.84 15.81 2.92
C ALA A 42 4.35 14.57 3.70
N PHE A 43 3.22 14.03 3.24
CA PHE A 43 2.66 12.79 3.75
C PHE A 43 3.25 11.57 3.06
N ILE A 44 3.41 10.51 3.83
CA ILE A 44 3.51 9.14 3.34
C ILE A 44 2.15 8.49 3.63
N TYR A 45 1.41 8.20 2.56
CA TYR A 45 0.05 7.68 2.66
C TYR A 45 0.00 6.17 2.82
N THR A 46 -1.07 5.69 3.46
CA THR A 46 -1.36 4.25 3.59
C THR A 46 -1.75 3.63 2.24
N LYS A 47 -1.75 2.28 2.17
CA LYS A 47 -2.30 1.57 1.00
C LYS A 47 -3.78 1.89 0.81
N ASP A 48 -4.54 1.91 1.89
CA ASP A 48 -5.99 2.16 1.90
C ASP A 48 -6.35 3.53 1.36
N PHE A 49 -5.51 4.54 1.60
CA PHE A 49 -5.66 5.86 0.99
C PHE A 49 -5.67 5.77 -0.53
N TYR A 50 -4.67 5.10 -1.11
CA TYR A 50 -4.55 5.02 -2.56
C TYR A 50 -5.68 4.19 -3.18
N VAL A 51 -6.14 3.14 -2.49
CA VAL A 51 -7.31 2.35 -2.90
C VAL A 51 -8.58 3.20 -2.88
N ALA A 52 -8.84 3.92 -1.78
CA ALA A 52 -10.01 4.78 -1.64
C ALA A 52 -10.00 5.92 -2.67
N LEU A 53 -8.85 6.58 -2.85
CA LEU A 53 -8.69 7.65 -3.82
C LEU A 53 -8.90 7.15 -5.25
N TYR A 54 -8.36 5.97 -5.58
CA TYR A 54 -8.55 5.39 -6.91
C TYR A 54 -10.01 5.08 -7.20
N LYS A 55 -10.75 4.48 -6.25
CA LYS A 55 -12.19 4.21 -6.39
C LYS A 55 -13.00 5.49 -6.66
N GLN A 56 -12.66 6.60 -6.04
CA GLN A 56 -13.31 7.90 -6.28
C GLN A 56 -12.96 8.50 -7.63
N LEU A 57 -11.73 8.30 -8.11
CA LEU A 57 -11.36 8.72 -9.46
C LEU A 57 -12.11 7.93 -10.54
N GLU A 58 -12.33 6.62 -10.31
CA GLU A 58 -13.10 5.76 -11.21
C GLU A 58 -14.60 6.10 -11.20
N SER A 59 -15.14 6.63 -10.10
CA SER A 59 -16.52 7.13 -10.05
C SER A 59 -16.72 8.47 -10.78
N GLY A 60 -15.65 9.03 -11.37
CA GLY A 60 -15.69 10.25 -12.17
C GLY A 60 -15.36 11.53 -11.40
N MET A 61 -14.99 11.44 -10.11
CA MET A 61 -14.55 12.64 -9.37
C MET A 61 -13.21 13.15 -9.90
N THR A 62 -13.04 14.48 -9.83
CA THR A 62 -11.73 15.07 -10.12
C THR A 62 -10.72 14.74 -9.02
N SER A 63 -9.43 14.85 -9.32
CA SER A 63 -8.36 14.60 -8.33
C SER A 63 -8.51 15.45 -7.06
N ILE A 64 -9.02 16.66 -7.20
CA ILE A 64 -9.20 17.59 -6.09
C ILE A 64 -10.39 17.15 -5.23
N GLU A 65 -11.55 16.91 -5.84
CA GLU A 65 -12.76 16.50 -5.13
C GLU A 65 -12.57 15.17 -4.40
N ALA A 66 -11.96 14.19 -5.06
CA ALA A 66 -11.66 12.90 -4.46
C ALA A 66 -10.74 13.07 -3.23
N TYR A 67 -9.65 13.83 -3.38
CA TYR A 67 -8.72 14.08 -2.29
C TYR A 67 -9.35 14.84 -1.11
N GLU A 68 -10.20 15.83 -1.38
CA GLU A 68 -10.95 16.56 -0.35
C GLU A 68 -11.97 15.67 0.37
N SER A 69 -12.65 14.78 -0.37
CA SER A 69 -13.59 13.84 0.23
C SER A 69 -12.95 12.81 1.17
N LEU A 70 -11.64 12.59 1.05
CA LEU A 70 -10.84 11.76 1.97
C LEU A 70 -10.31 12.56 3.18
N GLY A 71 -10.73 13.82 3.33
CA GLY A 71 -10.42 14.66 4.48
C GLY A 71 -9.13 15.46 4.36
N PHE A 72 -8.68 15.77 3.14
CA PHE A 72 -7.51 16.62 2.92
C PHE A 72 -7.87 17.95 2.27
N ASP A 73 -7.55 19.08 2.93
CA ASP A 73 -7.87 20.41 2.40
C ASP A 73 -6.86 20.88 1.33
N THR A 74 -7.29 20.94 0.06
CA THR A 74 -6.40 21.39 -1.03
C THR A 74 -6.16 22.90 -1.05
N LYS A 75 -6.94 23.70 -0.30
CA LYS A 75 -6.68 25.14 -0.14
C LYS A 75 -5.44 25.38 0.70
N LYS A 76 -5.23 24.55 1.73
CA LYS A 76 -4.06 24.59 2.61
C LYS A 76 -2.87 23.81 2.04
N LEU A 77 -3.13 22.60 1.53
CA LEU A 77 -2.07 21.69 1.05
C LEU A 77 -1.66 21.94 -0.40
N GLY A 78 -2.49 22.65 -1.17
CA GLY A 78 -2.24 22.95 -2.57
C GLY A 78 -2.74 21.86 -3.52
N LYS A 79 -3.26 22.28 -4.68
CA LYS A 79 -3.85 21.41 -5.71
C LYS A 79 -2.86 20.39 -6.29
N ASN A 80 -1.57 20.71 -6.30
CA ASN A 80 -0.52 19.84 -6.81
C ASN A 80 -0.35 18.57 -5.98
N CYS A 81 -0.64 18.61 -4.67
CA CYS A 81 -0.61 17.42 -3.81
C CYS A 81 -1.69 16.42 -4.23
N ALA A 82 -2.93 16.89 -4.42
CA ALA A 82 -4.05 16.07 -4.88
C ALA A 82 -3.77 15.44 -6.27
N GLN A 83 -3.27 16.23 -7.22
CA GLN A 83 -2.92 15.75 -8.57
C GLN A 83 -1.79 14.70 -8.53
N SER A 84 -0.76 14.94 -7.71
CA SER A 84 0.37 14.02 -7.56
C SER A 84 -0.07 12.71 -6.91
N ALA A 85 -0.92 12.77 -5.88
CA ALA A 85 -1.51 11.60 -5.23
C ALA A 85 -2.37 10.80 -6.21
N ALA A 86 -3.24 11.46 -6.98
CA ALA A 86 -4.07 10.81 -7.98
C ALA A 86 -3.25 10.12 -9.08
N LYS A 87 -2.17 10.78 -9.56
CA LYS A 87 -1.24 10.17 -10.54
C LYS A 87 -0.61 8.89 -9.98
N ARG A 88 -0.17 8.93 -8.72
CA ARG A 88 0.41 7.75 -8.04
C ARG A 88 -0.63 6.64 -7.85
N ALA A 89 -1.85 6.98 -7.44
CA ALA A 89 -2.94 6.02 -7.28
C ALA A 89 -3.22 5.26 -8.59
N ARG A 90 -3.35 5.98 -9.71
CA ARG A 90 -3.54 5.38 -11.05
C ARG A 90 -2.36 4.50 -11.46
N GLN A 91 -1.12 4.91 -11.15
CA GLN A 91 0.05 4.09 -11.45
C GLN A 91 0.06 2.79 -10.64
N LYS A 92 -0.27 2.86 -9.35
CA LYS A 92 -0.38 1.68 -8.47
C LYS A 92 -1.49 0.73 -8.93
N ALA A 93 -2.63 1.26 -9.34
CA ALA A 93 -3.70 0.46 -9.97
C ALA A 93 -3.20 -0.24 -11.23
N LYS A 94 -2.53 0.49 -12.13
CA LYS A 94 -1.96 -0.08 -13.36
C LYS A 94 -0.93 -1.18 -13.09
N ASN A 95 -0.21 -1.10 -11.98
CA ASN A 95 0.73 -2.13 -11.53
C ASN A 95 0.06 -3.31 -10.81
N GLY A 96 -1.27 -3.31 -10.66
CA GLY A 96 -2.02 -4.31 -9.91
C GLY A 96 -1.71 -4.31 -8.41
N GLU A 97 -1.27 -3.19 -7.82
CA GLU A 97 -0.90 -3.13 -6.39
C GLU A 97 -2.12 -3.12 -5.46
N PHE A 98 -3.30 -2.79 -5.99
CA PHE A 98 -4.56 -2.79 -5.24
C PHE A 98 -5.28 -4.14 -5.28
N GLU A 99 -4.97 -4.97 -6.27
CA GLU A 99 -5.59 -6.28 -6.41
C GLU A 99 -5.11 -7.21 -5.29
N PRO A 100 -6.02 -7.95 -4.65
CA PRO A 100 -5.65 -9.06 -3.80
C PRO A 100 -4.81 -10.05 -4.62
N LYS A 101 -3.65 -10.44 -4.09
CA LYS A 101 -2.74 -11.38 -4.76
C LYS A 101 -2.55 -12.60 -3.88
N ALA A 102 -2.56 -13.79 -4.49
CA ALA A 102 -2.39 -15.05 -3.80
C ALA A 102 -1.14 -15.08 -2.90
N GLU A 103 -0.06 -14.43 -3.32
CA GLU A 103 1.21 -14.37 -2.57
C GLU A 103 1.10 -13.69 -1.20
N ASN A 104 0.03 -12.91 -0.96
CA ASN A 104 -0.18 -12.20 0.29
C ASN A 104 -1.03 -12.99 1.30
N TYR A 105 -1.50 -14.19 0.96
CA TYR A 105 -2.37 -14.99 1.80
C TYR A 105 -1.70 -16.29 2.25
N ASP A 106 -1.97 -16.70 3.48
CA ASP A 106 -1.56 -18.01 3.99
C ASP A 106 -2.55 -19.08 3.53
N GLY A 107 -2.17 -19.83 2.50
CA GLY A 107 -2.94 -20.92 1.94
C GLY A 107 -3.03 -22.15 2.86
N SER A 108 -2.39 -22.20 4.03
CA SER A 108 -2.49 -23.34 4.95
C SER A 108 -3.72 -23.28 5.87
N ILE A 109 -4.23 -22.08 6.13
CA ILE A 109 -5.39 -21.83 6.99
C ILE A 109 -6.66 -22.28 6.27
N PRO A 110 -7.65 -22.91 6.94
CA PRO A 110 -8.96 -23.21 6.36
C PRO A 110 -9.82 -21.96 6.10
N ILE A 111 -10.73 -22.01 5.11
CA ILE A 111 -11.55 -20.83 4.75
C ILE A 111 -12.53 -20.45 5.86
N GLU A 112 -12.93 -21.41 6.69
CA GLU A 112 -13.83 -21.22 7.83
C GLU A 112 -13.19 -20.37 8.94
N GLU A 113 -11.86 -20.33 9.01
CA GLU A 113 -11.09 -19.54 9.97
C GLU A 113 -10.73 -18.15 9.44
N MET A 114 -10.99 -17.89 8.16
CA MET A 114 -10.70 -16.61 7.53
C MET A 114 -11.75 -15.56 7.93
N PRO A 115 -11.33 -14.29 8.12
CA PRO A 115 -12.27 -13.19 8.33
C PRO A 115 -13.17 -12.99 7.10
N GLU A 116 -14.28 -12.26 7.26
CA GLU A 116 -15.10 -11.84 6.13
C GLU A 116 -14.25 -11.03 5.13
N MET A 117 -14.22 -11.51 3.89
CA MET A 117 -13.44 -10.96 2.79
C MET A 117 -14.35 -10.62 1.61
N SER A 118 -13.92 -9.66 0.79
CA SER A 118 -14.53 -9.39 -0.51
C SER A 118 -14.37 -10.58 -1.47
N LEU A 119 -15.12 -10.57 -2.58
CA LEU A 119 -15.08 -11.68 -3.54
C LEU A 119 -13.70 -11.81 -4.18
N GLU A 120 -13.06 -10.67 -4.49
CA GLU A 120 -11.73 -10.61 -5.08
C GLU A 120 -10.67 -11.15 -4.11
N GLU A 121 -10.78 -10.81 -2.82
CA GLU A 121 -9.90 -11.34 -1.77
C GLU A 121 -10.09 -12.84 -1.58
N LYS A 122 -11.33 -13.34 -1.66
CA LYS A 122 -11.63 -14.77 -1.61
C LYS A 122 -11.01 -15.53 -2.78
N VAL A 123 -11.06 -14.97 -4.00
CA VAL A 123 -10.43 -15.58 -5.19
C VAL A 123 -8.92 -15.67 -4.99
N ALA A 124 -8.27 -14.57 -4.60
CA ALA A 124 -6.83 -14.56 -4.34
C ALA A 124 -6.42 -15.54 -3.24
N TYR A 125 -7.18 -15.62 -2.15
CA TYR A 125 -6.94 -16.60 -1.09
C TYR A 125 -7.13 -18.05 -1.59
N GLN A 126 -8.16 -18.32 -2.40
CA GLN A 126 -8.38 -19.64 -2.97
C GLN A 126 -7.23 -20.07 -3.89
N GLU A 127 -6.68 -19.17 -4.69
CA GLU A 127 -5.46 -19.42 -5.48
C GLU A 127 -4.27 -19.78 -4.57
N ALA A 128 -4.09 -19.07 -3.45
CA ALA A 128 -3.05 -19.38 -2.47
C ALA A 128 -3.26 -20.77 -1.83
N ARG A 129 -4.50 -21.11 -1.48
CA ARG A 129 -4.88 -22.42 -0.92
C ARG A 129 -4.64 -23.56 -1.92
N ILE A 130 -5.00 -23.36 -3.18
CA ILE A 130 -4.76 -24.36 -4.25
C ILE A 130 -3.25 -24.64 -4.35
N ARG A 131 -2.42 -23.59 -4.45
CA ARG A 131 -0.96 -23.72 -4.51
C ARG A 131 -0.40 -24.50 -3.32
N TYR A 132 -0.83 -24.16 -2.11
CA TYR A 132 -0.43 -24.88 -0.90
C TYR A 132 -0.81 -26.36 -0.94
N LEU A 133 -2.04 -26.68 -1.37
CA LEU A 133 -2.51 -28.06 -1.44
C LEU A 133 -1.80 -28.86 -2.54
N GLU A 134 -1.48 -28.24 -3.68
CA GLU A 134 -0.66 -28.84 -4.73
C GLU A 134 0.73 -29.19 -4.20
N ASP A 135 1.41 -28.25 -3.54
CA ASP A 135 2.71 -28.47 -2.91
C ASP A 135 2.65 -29.57 -1.83
N TYR A 136 1.60 -29.56 -1.00
CA TYR A 136 1.39 -30.56 0.04
C TYR A 136 1.20 -31.96 -0.54
N VAL A 137 0.41 -32.09 -1.61
CA VAL A 137 0.23 -33.37 -2.32
C VAL A 137 1.54 -33.84 -2.95
N GLU A 138 2.33 -32.94 -3.55
CA GLU A 138 3.65 -33.29 -4.07
C GLU A 138 4.60 -33.76 -2.96
N PHE A 139 4.59 -33.10 -1.82
CA PHE A 139 5.37 -33.51 -0.66
C PHE A 139 4.95 -34.90 -0.17
N GLN A 140 3.65 -35.16 -0.05
CA GLN A 140 3.11 -36.47 0.34
C GLN A 140 3.56 -37.59 -0.62
N LYS A 141 3.61 -37.33 -1.92
CA LYS A 141 4.12 -38.30 -2.91
C LYS A 141 5.59 -38.65 -2.70
N LYS A 142 6.40 -37.72 -2.19
CA LYS A 142 7.83 -37.91 -1.93
C LYS A 142 8.13 -38.56 -0.58
N MET A 143 7.17 -38.55 0.36
CA MET A 143 7.34 -39.10 1.72
C MET A 143 7.89 -40.53 1.77
N PRO A 144 7.42 -41.51 0.96
CA PRO A 144 7.96 -42.87 1.02
C PRO A 144 9.46 -42.94 0.73
N SER A 145 9.92 -42.21 -0.30
CA SER A 145 11.33 -42.15 -0.67
C SER A 145 12.18 -41.46 0.40
N ILE A 146 11.67 -40.36 0.99
CA ILE A 146 12.36 -39.66 2.08
C ILE A 146 12.51 -40.58 3.30
N LEU A 147 11.46 -41.33 3.65
CA LEU A 147 11.51 -42.28 4.74
C LEU A 147 12.51 -43.42 4.47
N GLU A 148 12.53 -43.96 3.25
CA GLU A 148 13.50 -44.98 2.85
C GLU A 148 14.94 -44.48 3.01
N GLU A 149 15.26 -43.28 2.50
CA GLU A 149 16.58 -42.66 2.63
C GLU A 149 16.98 -42.48 4.11
N ILE A 150 16.05 -42.00 4.94
CA ILE A 150 16.26 -41.87 6.39
C ILE A 150 16.57 -43.25 7.00
N TYR A 151 15.74 -44.27 6.76
CA TYR A 151 15.94 -45.60 7.34
C TYR A 151 17.25 -46.25 6.89
N SER A 152 17.60 -46.18 5.61
CA SER A 152 18.88 -46.67 5.08
C SER A 152 20.08 -46.00 5.76
N SER A 153 20.03 -44.67 5.94
CA SER A 153 21.10 -43.92 6.60
C SER A 153 21.28 -44.25 8.10
N TYR A 154 20.22 -44.75 8.76
CA TYR A 154 20.26 -45.19 10.16
C TYR A 154 20.77 -46.63 10.29
N SER A 155 20.48 -47.51 9.34
CA SER A 155 21.01 -48.89 9.32
C SER A 155 22.50 -48.93 9.04
N ASP A 156 23.05 -48.03 8.23
CA ASP A 156 24.48 -47.98 7.90
C ASP A 156 25.37 -47.46 9.05
N LYS A 157 24.77 -46.91 10.12
CA LYS A 157 25.48 -46.36 11.29
C LYS A 157 25.51 -47.30 12.51
N LYS A 158 24.98 -48.52 12.40
CA LYS A 158 25.07 -49.58 13.41
C LYS A 158 26.04 -50.66 12.98
#